data_AF-A0A1I0BJK3-F1
#
_entry.id   AF-A0A1I0BJK3-F1
#
_cell.length_a   1.000
_cell.length_b   1.000
_cell.length_c   1.000
_cell.angle_alpha   90.00
_cell.angle_beta   90.00
_cell.angle_gamma   90.00
#
_symmetry.space_group_name_H-M   'P 1'
#
loop_
_entity.id
_entity.type
_entity.pdbx_description
1 polymer ?
#
loop_
_entity_poly.entity_id
_entity_poly.type
_entity_poly.pdbx_seq_one_letter_code
_entity_poly.pdbx_strand_id
1 'polypeptide(L)'
;MTDPHQPATSPGTSTGDVERRAALAEALGKEVWPADKDALVAKAQEGNAPDRVLSDLRRLPSGQQFENVQDVARALGIGTEQQRF
;
A
#
# COMPACT_ATOMS: atom_id res chain seq x y z
N MET A 1 34.29 11.83 15.40
CA MET A 1 33.83 10.90 14.37
C MET A 1 32.32 10.87 14.42
N THR A 2 31.68 11.60 13.52
CA THR A 2 30.21 11.62 13.39
C THR A 2 29.82 10.42 12.54
N ASP A 3 29.01 9.53 13.09
CA ASP A 3 28.41 8.41 12.35
C ASP A 3 27.41 8.94 11.30
N PRO A 4 27.52 8.56 10.01
CA PRO A 4 26.67 9.10 8.95
C PRO A 4 25.54 8.14 8.52
N HIS A 5 24.97 7.35 9.44
CA HIS A 5 23.87 6.43 9.10
C HIS A 5 22.53 6.89 9.70
N GLN A 6 22.07 8.10 9.36
CA GLN A 6 20.63 8.37 9.37
C GLN A 6 20.04 7.78 8.07
N PRO A 7 19.23 6.71 8.12
CA PRO A 7 18.45 6.34 6.95
C PRO A 7 17.56 7.54 6.61
N ALA A 8 17.66 8.03 5.38
CA ALA A 8 16.81 9.07 4.83
C ALA A 8 15.39 8.53 4.60
N THR A 9 14.73 8.03 5.65
CA THR A 9 13.28 7.90 5.65
C THR A 9 12.74 9.30 5.89
N SER A 10 12.14 9.90 4.87
CA SER A 10 11.44 11.18 5.00
C SER A 10 10.66 11.22 6.32
N PRO A 11 10.73 12.31 7.09
CA PRO A 11 9.87 12.47 8.26
C PRO A 11 8.43 12.29 7.76
N GLY A 12 7.76 11.24 8.21
CA GLY A 12 6.39 10.92 7.84
C GLY A 12 6.11 9.51 7.35
N THR A 13 7.09 8.84 6.75
CA THR A 13 6.90 7.45 6.30
C THR A 13 7.63 6.51 7.26
N SER A 14 6.89 5.93 8.20
CA SER A 14 7.44 4.88 9.07
C SER A 14 7.92 3.71 8.22
N THR A 15 9.01 3.02 8.63
CA THR A 15 9.53 1.83 7.93
C THR A 15 8.43 0.78 7.68
N GLY A 16 7.53 0.58 8.64
CA GLY A 16 6.40 -0.34 8.49
C GLY A 16 5.34 0.08 7.45
N ASP A 17 5.27 1.37 7.09
CA ASP A 17 4.40 1.85 6.02
C ASP A 17 5.03 1.59 4.65
N VAL A 18 6.36 1.76 4.55
CA VAL A 18 7.12 1.38 3.34
C VAL A 18 6.96 -0.12 3.08
N GLU A 19 7.15 -0.96 4.10
CA GLU A 19 7.01 -2.41 3.98
C GLU A 19 5.58 -2.83 3.60
N ARG A 20 4.55 -2.21 4.19
CA ARG A 20 3.15 -2.50 3.83
C ARG A 20 2.86 -2.13 2.37
N ARG A 21 3.33 -0.97 1.92
CA ARG A 21 3.18 -0.56 0.53
C ARG A 21 3.93 -1.49 -0.43
N ALA A 22 5.14 -1.92 -0.06
CA ALA A 22 5.91 -2.88 -0.86
C ALA A 22 5.16 -4.21 -1.01
N ALA A 23 4.64 -4.76 0.09
CA ALA A 23 3.85 -6.00 0.07
C ALA A 23 2.61 -5.89 -0.83
N LEU A 24 1.92 -4.74 -0.81
CA LEU A 24 0.80 -4.47 -1.72
C LEU A 24 1.25 -4.46 -3.19
N ALA A 25 2.36 -3.79 -3.49
CA ALA A 25 2.88 -3.70 -4.86
C ALA A 25 3.29 -5.07 -5.42
N GLU A 26 3.95 -5.90 -4.60
CA GLU A 26 4.36 -7.25 -5.00
C GLU A 26 3.17 -8.18 -5.22
N ALA A 27 2.16 -8.13 -4.35
CA ALA A 27 0.99 -8.99 -4.45
C ALA A 27 0.09 -8.67 -5.67
N LEU A 28 -0.02 -7.39 -6.03
CA LEU A 28 -0.96 -6.93 -7.04
C LEU A 28 -0.34 -6.85 -8.45
N GLY A 29 0.96 -6.57 -8.54
CA GLY A 29 1.63 -6.32 -9.80
C GLY A 29 1.13 -5.03 -10.49
N LYS A 30 1.72 -4.72 -11.65
CA LYS A 30 1.36 -3.52 -12.44
C LYS A 30 0.19 -3.77 -13.41
N GLU A 31 -0.13 -5.04 -13.66
CA GLU A 31 -1.12 -5.45 -14.67
C GLU A 31 -2.56 -5.38 -14.20
N VAL A 32 -2.79 -5.29 -12.88
CA VAL A 32 -4.14 -5.23 -12.32
C VAL A 32 -4.79 -3.85 -12.49
N TRP A 33 -3.99 -2.82 -12.77
CA TRP A 33 -4.48 -1.44 -12.79
C TRP A 33 -5.03 -1.04 -14.16
N PRO A 34 -6.11 -0.24 -14.20
CA PRO A 34 -6.95 0.19 -13.07
C PRO A 34 -7.89 -0.92 -12.57
N ALA A 35 -8.15 -0.97 -11.25
CA ALA A 35 -9.01 -1.99 -10.65
C ALA A 35 -9.82 -1.46 -9.46
N ASP A 36 -11.00 -2.04 -9.26
CA ASP A 36 -11.79 -1.85 -8.03
C ASP A 36 -11.32 -2.77 -6.90
N LYS A 37 -11.88 -2.58 -5.71
CA LYS A 37 -11.60 -3.38 -4.52
C LYS A 37 -11.74 -4.89 -4.78
N ASP A 38 -12.81 -5.32 -5.43
CA ASP A 38 -13.11 -6.74 -5.60
C ASP A 38 -12.12 -7.39 -6.56
N ALA A 39 -11.75 -6.70 -7.63
CA ALA A 39 -10.68 -7.12 -8.55
C ALA A 39 -9.31 -7.20 -7.86
N LEU A 40 -8.98 -6.24 -7.00
CA LEU A 40 -7.72 -6.28 -6.22
C LEU A 40 -7.67 -7.46 -5.25
N VAL A 41 -8.78 -7.74 -4.55
CA VAL A 41 -8.88 -8.89 -3.64
C VAL A 41 -8.74 -10.20 -4.42
N ALA A 42 -9.44 -10.33 -5.55
CA ALA A 42 -9.34 -11.51 -6.40
C ALA A 42 -7.90 -11.75 -6.89
N LYS A 43 -7.24 -10.72 -7.44
CA LYS A 43 -5.84 -10.81 -7.90
C LYS A 43 -4.90 -11.23 -6.78
N ALA A 44 -5.05 -10.66 -5.59
CA ALA A 44 -4.25 -11.01 -4.43
C ALA A 44 -4.50 -12.47 -3.98
N GLN A 45 -5.73 -12.97 -4.06
CA GLN A 45 -6.06 -14.37 -3.76
C GLN A 45 -5.44 -15.33 -4.78
N GLU A 46 -5.54 -15.00 -6.07
CA GLU A 46 -4.93 -15.79 -7.15
C GLU A 46 -3.40 -15.90 -7.00
N GLY A 47 -2.76 -14.81 -6.57
CA GLY A 47 -1.33 -14.75 -6.29
C GLY A 47 -0.90 -15.36 -4.94
N ASN A 48 -1.83 -15.94 -4.17
CA ASN A 48 -1.59 -16.43 -2.81
C ASN A 48 -0.91 -15.38 -1.91
N ALA A 49 -1.41 -14.13 -1.99
CA ALA A 49 -0.88 -13.02 -1.24
C ALA A 49 -1.02 -13.23 0.28
N PRO A 50 -0.13 -12.63 1.10
CA PRO A 50 -0.23 -12.74 2.55
C PRO A 50 -1.58 -12.28 3.10
N ASP A 51 -2.05 -12.93 4.16
CA ASP A 51 -3.34 -12.62 4.81
C ASP A 51 -3.46 -11.15 5.24
N ARG A 52 -2.33 -10.53 5.60
CA ARG A 52 -2.25 -9.10 5.91
C ARG A 52 -2.67 -8.23 4.71
N VAL A 53 -2.18 -8.56 3.52
CA VAL A 53 -2.53 -7.85 2.27
C VAL A 53 -4.01 -8.03 1.97
N LEU A 54 -4.53 -9.26 2.06
CA LEU A 54 -5.96 -9.53 1.85
C LEU A 54 -6.84 -8.80 2.88
N SER A 55 -6.40 -8.69 4.12
CA SER A 55 -7.11 -7.96 5.17
C SER A 55 -7.11 -6.46 4.91
N ASP A 56 -6.00 -5.89 4.45
CA ASP A 56 -5.91 -4.50 4.06
C ASP A 56 -6.81 -4.20 2.85
N LEU A 57 -6.74 -4.99 1.78
CA LEU A 57 -7.59 -4.80 0.59
C LEU A 57 -9.10 -4.87 0.92
N ARG A 58 -9.50 -5.74 1.86
CA ARG A 58 -10.88 -5.81 2.34
C ARG A 58 -11.37 -4.54 3.05
N ARG A 59 -10.48 -3.70 3.55
CA ARG A 59 -10.82 -2.41 4.19
C ARG A 59 -10.98 -1.26 3.20
N LEU A 60 -10.64 -1.46 1.92
CA LEU A 60 -10.80 -0.43 0.90
C LEU A 60 -12.28 -0.04 0.73
N PRO A 61 -12.56 1.25 0.40
CA PRO A 61 -13.90 1.67 0.04
C PRO A 61 -14.35 0.99 -1.25
N SER A 62 -15.60 0.52 -1.27
CA SER A 62 -16.23 -0.03 -2.46
C SER A 62 -16.73 1.08 -3.39
N GLY A 63 -16.89 0.79 -4.68
CA GLY A 63 -17.44 1.73 -5.65
C GLY A 63 -16.46 2.80 -6.15
N GLN A 64 -15.16 2.64 -5.91
CA GLN A 64 -14.11 3.43 -6.55
C GLN A 64 -13.14 2.51 -7.29
N GLN A 65 -12.53 3.04 -8.35
CA GLN A 65 -11.38 2.41 -9.00
C GLN A 65 -10.10 3.05 -8.48
N PHE A 66 -9.08 2.21 -8.35
CA PHE A 66 -7.74 2.60 -7.98
C PHE A 66 -6.87 2.52 -9.22
N GLU A 67 -6.12 3.57 -9.49
CA GLU A 67 -5.25 3.68 -10.67
C GLU A 67 -3.89 3.04 -10.45
N ASN A 68 -3.47 2.88 -9.19
CA ASN A 68 -2.15 2.41 -8.83
C ASN A 68 -2.09 2.05 -7.32
N VAL A 69 -0.95 1.48 -6.90
CA VAL A 69 -0.69 1.12 -5.49
C VAL A 69 -0.66 2.31 -4.53
N GLN A 70 -0.37 3.52 -5.01
CA GLN A 70 -0.36 4.72 -4.16
C GLN A 70 -1.77 5.12 -3.74
N ASP A 71 -2.75 5.03 -4.64
CA ASP A 71 -4.16 5.28 -4.33
C ASP A 71 -4.70 4.27 -3.31
N VAL A 72 -4.33 2.99 -3.46
CA VAL A 72 -4.65 1.95 -2.47
C VAL A 72 -4.00 2.26 -1.12
N ALA A 73 -2.70 2.57 -1.10
CA ALA A 73 -2.00 2.92 0.13
C ALA A 73 -2.64 4.13 0.82
N ARG A 74 -3.01 5.18 0.07
CA ARG A 74 -3.70 6.36 0.59
C ARG A 74 -5.08 6.02 1.17
N ALA A 75 -5.87 5.20 0.49
CA ALA A 75 -7.17 4.76 0.98
C ALA A 75 -7.08 3.92 2.26
N LEU A 76 -5.94 3.26 2.49
CA LEU A 76 -5.65 2.51 3.72
C LEU A 76 -4.97 3.36 4.81
N GLY A 77 -4.68 4.63 4.53
CA GLY A 77 -3.94 5.51 5.43
C GLY A 77 -2.46 5.15 5.58
N ILE A 78 -1.89 4.43 4.61
CA ILE A 78 -0.50 4.02 4.55
C ILE A 78 0.31 5.13 3.85
N GLY A 79 1.21 5.78 4.58
CA GLY A 79 2.16 6.75 4.05
C GLY A 79 1.66 8.19 3.91
N THR A 80 0.53 8.55 4.53
CA THR A 80 0.14 9.95 4.67
C THR A 80 0.32 10.39 6.10
N GLU A 81 1.42 11.07 6.41
CA GLU A 81 1.39 12.10 7.44
C GLU A 81 0.23 13.02 7.07
N GLN A 82 -0.83 13.04 7.88
CA GLN A 82 -1.81 14.10 7.77
C GLN A 82 -1.07 15.40 8.08
N GLN A 83 -0.56 16.07 7.05
CA GLN A 83 -0.18 17.46 7.14
C GLN A 83 -1.48 18.25 7.36
N ARG A 84 -1.92 18.26 8.61
CA ARG A 84 -2.92 19.20 9.12
C ARG A 84 -2.26 20.57 9.01
N PHE A 85 -2.62 21.32 7.97
CA PHE A 85 -2.48 22.78 7.98
C PHE A 85 -3.73 23.39 8.61
#